data_AF-A0A1V5BGS6-F1
#
_entry.id   AF-A0A1V5BGS6-F1
#
_cell.length_a   1.000
_cell.length_b   1.000
_cell.length_c   1.000
_cell.angle_alpha   90.00
_cell.angle_beta   90.00
_cell.angle_gamma   90.00
#
_symmetry.space_group_name_H-M   'P 1'
#
loop_
_entity.id
_entity.type
_entity.pdbx_description
1 polymer ?
#
loop_
_entity_poly.entity_id
_entity_poly.type
_entity_poly.pdbx_seq_one_letter_code
_entity_poly.pdbx_strand_id
1 'polypeptide(L)' 'MCGARAELVAAGGVSGAEGSVWLAVSGSEEEMEKAGELLKSVAEEPGFEL' A
#
# COMPACT_ATOMS: atom_id res chain seq x y z
N MET A 1 -3.60 10.66 8.07
CA MET A 1 -4.36 10.07 6.94
C MET A 1 -4.17 10.97 5.74
N CYS A 2 -3.80 10.43 4.56
CA CYS A 2 -3.36 11.22 3.39
C CYS A 2 -4.50 11.82 2.53
N GLY A 3 -5.78 11.56 2.84
CA GLY A 3 -6.95 12.11 2.12
C GLY A 3 -7.29 11.38 0.82
N ALA A 4 -6.31 10.74 0.16
CA ALA A 4 -6.52 9.99 -1.08
C ALA A 4 -7.52 8.83 -0.94
N ARG A 5 -8.29 8.58 -2.01
CA ARG A 5 -9.13 7.38 -2.13
C ARG A 5 -8.27 6.21 -2.58
N ALA A 6 -8.44 5.06 -1.93
CA ALA A 6 -7.79 3.81 -2.29
C ALA A 6 -8.82 2.71 -2.54
N GLU A 7 -8.60 1.91 -3.59
CA GLU A 7 -9.43 0.77 -3.96
C GLU A 7 -8.54 -0.45 -4.18
N LEU A 8 -8.95 -1.61 -3.63
CA LEU A 8 -8.21 -2.85 -3.80
C LEU A 8 -8.49 -3.41 -5.20
N VAL A 9 -7.44 -3.52 -6.01
CA VAL A 9 -7.49 -4.07 -7.37
C VAL A 9 -7.24 -5.58 -7.35
N ALA A 10 -6.23 -6.00 -6.57
CA ALA A 10 -5.89 -7.40 -6.38
C ALA A 10 -5.20 -7.61 -5.04
N ALA A 11 -5.42 -8.76 -4.43
CA ALA A 11 -4.65 -9.23 -3.28
C ALA A 11 -4.36 -10.72 -3.48
N GLY A 12 -3.16 -11.16 -3.15
CA GLY A 12 -2.81 -12.57 -3.23
C GLY A 12 -1.40 -12.86 -2.77
N GLY A 13 -1.19 -14.12 -2.35
CA GLY A 13 0.12 -14.67 -2.06
C GLY A 13 0.22 -16.10 -2.59
N VAL A 14 1.40 -16.49 -3.04
CA VAL A 14 1.67 -17.87 -3.47
C VAL A 14 2.06 -18.69 -2.25
N SER A 15 1.38 -19.83 -2.05
CA SER A 15 1.77 -20.87 -1.09
C SER A 15 1.97 -20.42 0.38
N GLY A 16 1.26 -19.37 0.81
CA GLY A 16 1.15 -18.98 2.23
C GLY A 16 2.25 -18.05 2.78
N ALA A 17 3.18 -17.54 1.97
CA ALA A 17 4.33 -16.81 2.53
C ALA A 17 4.47 -15.32 2.14
N GLU A 18 3.90 -14.82 1.03
CA GLU A 18 4.13 -13.42 0.63
C GLU A 18 2.86 -12.80 0.06
N GLY A 19 2.08 -12.14 0.92
CA GLY A 19 0.88 -11.40 0.51
C GLY A 19 1.29 -10.09 -0.15
N SER A 20 0.96 -9.92 -1.42
CA SER A 20 1.03 -8.62 -2.11
C SER A 20 -0.37 -8.07 -2.33
N VAL A 21 -0.50 -6.75 -2.25
CA VAL A 21 -1.73 -6.02 -2.58
C VAL A 21 -1.44 -4.99 -3.66
N TRP A 22 -2.36 -4.87 -4.59
CA TRP A 22 -2.39 -3.82 -5.61
C TRP A 22 -3.51 -2.87 -5.28
N LEU A 23 -3.16 -1.62 -4.98
CA LEU A 23 -4.10 -0.55 -4.67
C LEU A 23 -4.14 0.45 -5.83
N ALA A 24 -5.34 0.73 -6.33
CA ALA A 24 -5.58 1.91 -7.15
C ALA A 24 -5.78 3.09 -6.20
N VAL A 25 -4.93 4.11 -6.33
CA VAL A 25 -4.98 5.31 -5.49
C VAL A 25 -5.26 6.53 -6.36
N SER A 26 -6.20 7.36 -5.94
CA SER A 26 -6.61 8.56 -6.67
C SER A 26 -6.91 9.72 -5.71
N GLY A 27 -6.52 10.92 -6.11
CA GLY A 27 -6.72 12.15 -5.35
C GLY A 27 -6.10 13.35 -6.09
N SER A 28 -6.08 14.50 -5.43
CA SER A 28 -5.30 15.67 -5.83
C SER A 28 -3.79 15.41 -5.78
N GLU A 29 -3.00 16.30 -6.37
CA GLU A 29 -1.53 16.18 -6.40
C GLU A 29 -0.92 16.09 -4.98
N GLU A 30 -1.38 16.95 -4.06
CA GLU A 30 -0.95 16.95 -2.66
C GLU A 30 -1.32 15.64 -1.93
N GLU A 31 -2.50 15.08 -2.21
CA GLU A 31 -2.93 13.81 -1.63
C GLU A 31 -2.12 12.62 -2.17
N MET A 32 -1.77 12.66 -3.46
CA MET A 32 -0.94 11.63 -4.08
C MET A 32 0.50 11.64 -3.56
N GLU A 33 1.08 12.83 -3.33
CA GLU A 33 2.39 12.98 -2.70
C GLU A 33 2.41 12.36 -1.29
N LYS A 34 1.46 12.76 -0.43
CA LYS A 34 1.29 12.20 0.92
C LYS A 34 1.02 10.70 0.92
N ALA A 35 0.23 10.21 -0.05
CA ALA A 35 -0.02 8.78 -0.19
C ALA A 35 1.26 8.01 -0.56
N GLY A 36 2.12 8.59 -1.43
CA GLY A 36 3.41 8.00 -1.78
C GLY A 36 4.38 7.92 -0.60
N GLU A 37 4.46 8.96 0.22
CA GLU A 37 5.26 8.95 1.45
C GLU A 37 4.78 7.86 2.42
N LEU A 38 3.46 7.76 2.63
CA LEU A 38 2.87 6.76 3.51
C LEU A 38 3.09 5.32 3.00
N LEU A 39 2.93 5.08 1.69
CA LEU A 39 3.15 3.75 1.12
C LEU A 39 4.61 3.32 1.25
N LYS A 40 5.56 4.25 1.08
CA LYS A 40 6.99 3.96 1.29
C LYS A 40 7.30 3.60 2.73
N SER A 41 6.73 4.33 3.70
CA SER A 41 7.01 4.04 5.12
C SER A 41 6.56 2.65 5.55
N VAL A 42 5.48 2.13 4.96
CA VAL A 42 4.96 0.78 5.25
C VAL A 42 5.72 -0.29 4.47
N ALA A 43 6.14 -0.01 3.24
CA ALA A 43 6.90 -0.97 2.42
C ALA A 43 8.28 -1.32 3.01
N GLU A 44 8.81 -0.47 3.89
CA GLU A 44 10.10 -0.67 4.58
C GLU A 44 9.94 -1.35 5.96
N GLU A 45 8.72 -1.72 6.37
CA GLU A 45 8.51 -2.43 7.64
C GLU A 45 9.15 -3.83 7.60
N PRO A 46 9.76 -4.30 8.72
CA PRO A 46 10.26 -5.65 8.80
C PRO A 46 9.18 -6.67 8.46
N GLY A 47 9.58 -7.72 7.73
CA GLY A 47 8.71 -8.87 7.54
C GLY A 47 8.32 -9.50 8.88
N PHE A 48 7.18 -10.20 8.90
CA PHE A 48 6.72 -10.90 10.09
C PHE A 48 7.75 -11.96 10.55
N GLU A 49 8.08 -11.97 11.84
CA GLU A 49 8.94 -12.97 12.48
C GLU A 49 8.14 -13.81 13.50
N LEU A 50 8.46 -15.11 13.61
CA LEU A 50 7.81 -16.11 14.48
C LEU A 50 8.51 -16.26 15.83
#